data_AF-A0A9E4FZK7-F1
#
_entry.id   AF-A0A9E4FZK7-F1
#
_cell.length_a   1.000
_cell.length_b   1.000
_cell.length_c   1.000
_cell.angle_alpha   90.00
_cell.angle_beta   90.00
_cell.angle_gamma   90.00
#
_symmetry.space_group_name_H-M   'P 1'
#
loop_
_entity.id
_entity.type
_entity.pdbx_description
1 polymer ?
#
loop_
_entity_poly.entity_id
_entity_poly.type
_entity_poly.pdbx_seq_one_letter_code
_entity_poly.pdbx_strand_id
1 'polypeptide(L)'
;MEKRRLSEEPIRFPLPRRRASAKLKSVDGKEEFDLDMYLGDIDFPRFSMQLRARQTVILVRLELDGPVHENPDQTKISTPHLHLYREGAGDSWAYPISSDEFTDLSDKWILWKDFMRFCNISIPPRIQREVFS
;
A
#
# COMPACT_ATOMS: atom_id res chain seq x y z
N MET A 1 10.18 -2.04 -11.68
CA MET A 1 10.10 -3.51 -11.85
C MET A 1 8.64 -3.93 -11.78
N GLU A 2 8.19 -4.64 -12.81
CA GLU A 2 6.82 -5.16 -12.92
C GLU A 2 6.62 -6.41 -12.05
N LYS A 3 5.42 -6.55 -11.46
CA LYS A 3 5.06 -7.61 -10.51
C LYS A 3 3.73 -8.27 -10.85
N ARG A 4 3.61 -9.54 -10.46
CA ARG A 4 2.42 -10.38 -10.63
C ARG A 4 2.10 -11.15 -9.37
N ARG A 5 0.83 -11.46 -9.12
CA ARG A 5 0.40 -12.32 -8.01
C ARG A 5 1.12 -13.68 -8.05
N LEU A 6 1.44 -14.21 -6.87
CA LEU A 6 2.02 -15.55 -6.72
C LEU A 6 0.95 -16.64 -6.56
N SER A 7 -0.22 -16.28 -6.03
CA SER A 7 -1.33 -17.21 -5.79
C SER A 7 -2.56 -16.81 -6.60
N GLU A 8 -3.29 -17.82 -7.08
CA GLU A 8 -4.62 -17.65 -7.66
C GLU A 8 -5.73 -17.67 -6.59
N GLU A 9 -5.41 -18.04 -5.35
CA GLU A 9 -6.36 -17.97 -4.24
C GLU A 9 -6.71 -16.51 -3.94
N PRO A 10 -8.00 -16.19 -3.80
CA PRO A 10 -8.42 -14.84 -3.49
C PRO A 10 -8.04 -14.46 -2.06
N ILE A 11 -7.49 -13.26 -1.89
CA ILE A 11 -7.39 -12.63 -0.57
C ILE A 11 -8.70 -11.95 -0.24
N ARG A 12 -9.09 -11.95 1.03
CA ARG A 12 -10.24 -11.19 1.50
C ARG A 12 -9.82 -9.76 1.81
N PHE A 13 -10.71 -8.82 1.52
CA PHE A 13 -10.55 -7.47 2.04
C PHE A 13 -10.50 -7.51 3.58
N PRO A 14 -9.59 -6.77 4.23
CA PRO A 14 -9.47 -6.84 5.69
C PRO A 14 -10.76 -6.35 6.36
N LEU A 15 -11.18 -7.09 7.39
CA LEU A 15 -12.16 -6.59 8.36
C LEU A 15 -11.54 -5.47 9.22
N PRO A 16 -12.35 -4.69 9.95
CA PRO A 16 -11.82 -3.70 10.89
C PRO A 16 -10.78 -4.28 11.86
N ARG A 17 -9.71 -3.53 12.12
CA ARG A 17 -8.53 -3.93 12.92
C ARG A 17 -7.80 -5.17 12.38
N ARG A 18 -7.88 -5.47 11.08
CA ARG A 18 -7.18 -6.59 10.45
C ARG A 18 -6.27 -6.13 9.33
N ARG A 19 -5.35 -7.02 8.99
CA ARG A 19 -4.47 -6.91 7.83
C ARG A 19 -4.80 -8.01 6.84
N ALA A 20 -4.81 -7.67 5.57
CA ALA A 20 -4.75 -8.63 4.47
C ALA A 20 -3.37 -8.53 3.81
N SER A 21 -2.82 -9.65 3.38
CA SER A 21 -1.50 -9.70 2.72
C SER A 21 -1.57 -10.64 1.52
N ALA A 22 -0.94 -10.24 0.42
CA ALA A 22 -0.75 -11.07 -0.77
C ALA A 22 0.74 -11.16 -1.15
N LYS A 23 1.15 -12.35 -1.57
CA LYS A 23 2.48 -12.56 -2.15
C LYS A 23 2.48 -12.20 -3.63
N LEU A 24 3.50 -11.47 -4.05
CA LEU A 24 3.76 -11.13 -5.45
C LEU A 24 5.15 -11.62 -5.85
N LYS A 25 5.36 -11.76 -7.15
CA LYS A 25 6.64 -12.08 -7.75
C LYS A 25 6.92 -11.13 -8.91
N SER A 26 8.19 -10.77 -9.07
CA SER A 26 8.69 -10.09 -10.27
C SER A 26 8.40 -10.91 -11.53
N VAL A 27 8.27 -10.22 -12.68
CA VAL A 27 8.02 -10.90 -13.96
C VAL A 27 9.17 -11.84 -14.33
N ASP A 28 10.42 -11.44 -14.08
CA ASP A 28 11.61 -12.28 -14.33
C ASP A 28 11.81 -13.40 -13.28
N GLY A 29 11.01 -13.41 -12.22
CA GLY A 29 10.97 -14.45 -11.21
C GLY A 29 12.06 -14.38 -10.14
N LYS A 30 12.87 -13.32 -10.11
CA LYS A 30 14.03 -13.22 -9.20
C LYS A 30 13.69 -12.71 -7.80
N GLU A 31 12.71 -11.80 -7.74
CA GLU A 31 12.31 -11.12 -6.51
C GLU A 31 10.86 -11.45 -6.13
N GLU A 32 10.61 -11.56 -4.82
CA GLU A 32 9.29 -11.71 -4.21
C GLU A 32 8.95 -10.51 -3.34
N PHE A 33 7.66 -10.19 -3.27
CA PHE A 33 7.14 -9.04 -2.55
C PHE A 33 5.91 -9.41 -1.71
N ASP A 34 5.68 -8.64 -0.67
CA ASP A 34 4.48 -8.67 0.15
C ASP A 34 3.68 -7.39 -0.10
N LEU A 35 2.43 -7.53 -0.52
CA LEU A 35 1.47 -6.43 -0.63
C LEU A 35 0.50 -6.53 0.55
N ASP A 36 0.56 -5.55 1.45
CA ASP A 36 -0.28 -5.50 2.65
C ASP A 36 -1.33 -4.39 2.57
N MET A 37 -2.49 -4.66 3.15
CA MET A 37 -3.53 -3.68 3.43
C MET A 37 -3.90 -3.76 4.90
N TYR A 38 -3.97 -2.63 5.59
CA TYR A 38 -4.48 -2.53 6.94
C TYR A 38 -5.71 -1.62 6.98
N LEU A 39 -6.74 -2.09 7.68
CA LEU A 39 -7.94 -1.32 7.98
C LEU A 39 -8.09 -1.20 9.50
N GLY A 40 -8.20 0.04 9.97
CA GLY A 40 -8.53 0.42 11.34
C GLY A 40 -10.00 0.18 11.65
N ASP A 41 -10.55 0.91 12.61
CA ASP A 41 -11.95 0.85 12.99
C ASP A 41 -12.60 2.24 12.97
N ILE A 42 -13.82 2.35 13.51
CA ILE A 42 -14.57 3.61 13.50
C ILE A 42 -13.95 4.68 14.42
N ASP A 43 -13.35 4.27 15.53
CA ASP A 43 -12.76 5.18 16.52
C ASP A 43 -11.35 5.65 16.08
N PHE A 44 -10.65 4.81 15.33
CA PHE A 44 -9.33 5.05 14.78
C PHE A 44 -9.30 4.61 13.31
N PRO A 45 -9.83 5.45 12.39
CA PRO A 45 -10.04 5.10 10.99
C PRO A 45 -8.75 5.10 10.17
N ARG A 46 -7.70 4.43 10.65
CA ARG A 46 -6.45 4.28 9.93
C ARG A 46 -6.64 3.38 8.71
N PHE A 47 -6.25 3.86 7.55
CA PHE A 47 -6.10 3.01 6.37
C PHE A 47 -4.69 3.16 5.80
N SER A 48 -4.03 2.03 5.60
CA SER A 48 -2.71 2.00 4.98
C SER A 48 -2.52 0.80 4.07
N MET A 49 -1.69 1.03 3.06
CA MET A 49 -1.24 0.00 2.13
C MET A 49 0.27 0.05 2.05
N GLN A 50 0.93 -1.10 1.92
CA GLN A 50 2.37 -1.11 1.74
C GLN A 50 2.82 -2.26 0.85
N LEU A 51 3.88 -2.00 0.08
CA LEU A 51 4.61 -2.98 -0.69
C LEU A 51 5.96 -3.19 -0.01
N ARG A 52 6.28 -4.44 0.36
CA ARG A 52 7.55 -4.82 0.96
C ARG A 52 8.33 -5.78 0.07
N ALA A 53 9.65 -5.68 0.11
CA ALA A 53 10.58 -6.69 -0.40
C ALA A 53 11.32 -7.34 0.78
N ARG A 54 11.90 -8.52 0.53
CA ARG A 54 12.72 -9.25 1.52
C ARG A 54 12.04 -9.39 2.89
N GLN A 55 10.71 -9.51 2.89
CA GLN A 55 9.84 -9.59 4.06
C GLN A 55 9.82 -8.37 4.99
N THR A 56 10.80 -7.47 5.00
CA THR A 56 10.83 -6.37 5.99
C THR A 56 11.03 -5.00 5.37
N VAL A 57 11.62 -4.91 4.17
CA VAL A 57 11.97 -3.64 3.53
C VAL A 57 10.74 -3.05 2.88
N ILE A 58 10.24 -1.94 3.42
CA ILE A 58 9.11 -1.20 2.84
C ILE A 58 9.62 -0.42 1.64
N LEU A 59 9.08 -0.74 0.47
CA LEU A 59 9.40 -0.05 -0.78
C LEU A 59 8.50 1.18 -0.97
N VAL A 60 7.21 1.01 -0.68
CA VAL A 60 6.19 2.05 -0.77
C VAL A 60 5.19 1.82 0.36
N ARG A 61 4.78 2.86 1.07
CA ARG A 61 3.64 2.84 1.99
C ARG A 61 2.74 4.04 1.75
N LEU A 62 1.45 3.83 1.54
CA LEU A 62 0.43 4.88 1.54
C LEU A 62 -0.24 4.94 2.91
N GLU A 63 -0.36 6.13 3.49
CA GLU A 63 -1.19 6.41 4.66
C GLU A 63 -2.28 7.43 4.31
N LEU A 64 -3.54 7.13 4.63
CA LEU A 64 -4.67 8.04 4.38
C LEU A 64 -5.11 8.84 5.61
N ASP A 65 -5.15 8.19 6.77
CA ASP A 65 -5.75 8.71 7.99
C ASP A 65 -4.82 8.46 9.19
N GLY A 66 -3.59 8.94 9.05
CA GLY A 66 -2.48 8.78 9.99
C GLY A 66 -2.01 10.12 10.58
N PRO A 67 -1.02 10.11 11.48
CA PRO A 67 -0.42 11.33 11.99
C PRO A 67 0.34 12.08 10.89
N VAL A 68 0.58 13.38 11.09
CA VAL A 68 1.52 14.16 10.26
C VAL A 68 2.91 13.51 10.36
N HIS A 69 3.52 13.23 9.22
CA HIS A 69 4.88 12.69 9.16
C HIS A 69 5.91 13.83 9.18
N GLU A 70 7.02 13.64 9.89
CA GLU A 70 8.16 14.56 9.85
C GLU A 70 9.33 13.85 9.17
N ASN A 71 9.77 14.42 8.04
CA ASN A 71 10.92 13.94 7.29
C ASN A 71 12.23 14.21 8.03
N PRO A 72 13.33 13.53 7.67
CA PRO A 72 14.64 13.76 8.27
C PRO A 72 15.16 15.20 8.15
N ASP A 73 14.70 15.95 7.15
CA ASP A 73 15.00 17.38 6.96
C ASP A 73 14.03 18.31 7.71
N GLN A 74 13.23 17.76 8.62
CA GLN A 74 12.20 18.44 9.43
C GLN A 74 11.00 18.95 8.63
N THR A 75 10.89 18.64 7.33
CA THR A 75 9.67 18.96 6.58
C THR A 75 8.50 18.10 7.06
N LYS A 76 7.33 18.72 7.24
CA LYS A 76 6.13 18.06 7.75
C LYS A 76 5.14 17.78 6.63
N ILE A 77 4.69 16.54 6.54
CA ILE A 77 3.80 16.04 5.50
C ILE A 77 2.52 15.54 6.14
N SER A 78 1.41 16.24 5.90
CA SER A 78 0.08 15.82 6.34
C SER A 78 -0.39 14.58 5.58
N THR A 79 -1.34 13.84 6.13
CA THR A 79 -2.02 12.79 5.38
C THR A 79 -3.07 13.38 4.41
N PRO A 80 -3.34 12.69 3.29
CA PRO A 80 -2.70 11.46 2.84
C PRO A 80 -1.28 11.67 2.29
N HIS A 81 -0.37 10.73 2.57
CA HIS A 81 1.01 10.80 2.08
C HIS A 81 1.61 9.41 1.77
N LEU A 82 2.68 9.42 0.98
CA LEU A 82 3.42 8.23 0.56
C LEU A 82 4.81 8.23 1.14
N HIS A 83 5.17 7.16 1.85
CA HIS A 83 6.56 6.83 2.10
C HIS A 83 7.14 6.11 0.90
N LEU A 84 8.33 6.54 0.46
CA LEU A 84 9.08 5.91 -0.61
C LEU A 84 10.44 5.48 -0.09
N TYR A 85 10.83 4.24 -0.41
CA TYR A 85 12.15 3.74 -0.08
C TYR A 85 13.23 4.60 -0.70
N ARG A 86 14.21 4.97 0.13
CA ARG A 86 15.43 5.66 -0.27
C ARG A 86 16.63 4.93 0.31
N GLU A 87 17.62 4.65 -0.55
CA GLU A 87 18.86 4.00 -0.14
C GLU A 87 19.51 4.79 1.02
N GLY A 88 19.91 4.07 2.07
CA GLY A 88 20.46 4.68 3.29
C GLY A 88 19.45 5.34 4.24
N ALA A 89 18.17 5.46 3.87
CA ALA A 89 17.13 6.08 4.70
C ALA A 89 15.86 5.20 4.88
N GLY A 90 15.71 4.10 4.13
CA GLY A 90 14.54 3.25 4.23
C GLY A 90 13.26 3.99 3.84
N ASP A 91 12.18 3.79 4.58
CA ASP A 91 10.87 4.45 4.39
C ASP A 91 10.72 5.74 5.22
N SER A 92 11.82 6.36 5.67
CA SER A 92 11.76 7.57 6.52
C SER A 92 11.30 8.83 5.78
N TRP A 93 11.30 8.81 4.45
CA TRP A 93 10.89 9.95 3.62
C TRP A 93 9.46 9.76 3.12
N ALA A 94 8.62 10.76 3.36
CA ALA A 94 7.27 10.85 2.85
C ALA A 94 7.06 12.06 1.95
N TYR A 95 6.07 11.93 1.07
CA TYR A 95 5.69 12.92 0.07
C TYR A 95 4.17 13.05 -0.01
N PRO A 96 3.64 14.25 -0.29
CA PRO A 96 2.23 14.42 -0.61
C PRO A 96 1.85 13.50 -1.79
N ILE A 97 0.63 12.98 -1.78
CA ILE A 97 0.13 12.22 -2.92
C ILE A 97 -0.23 13.15 -4.10
N SER A 98 -0.10 12.65 -5.31
CA SER A 98 -0.57 13.33 -6.53
C SER A 98 -1.98 12.86 -6.89
N SER A 99 -2.85 13.78 -7.28
CA SER A 99 -4.18 13.47 -7.83
C SER A 99 -4.13 12.72 -9.16
N ASP A 100 -3.01 12.80 -9.88
CA ASP A 100 -2.81 12.04 -11.13
C ASP A 100 -2.57 10.56 -10.85
N GLU A 101 -1.96 10.25 -9.70
CA GLU A 101 -1.66 8.87 -9.29
C GLU A 101 -2.80 8.25 -8.46
N PHE A 102 -3.49 9.05 -7.64
CA PHE A 102 -4.55 8.63 -6.73
C PHE A 102 -5.83 9.44 -7.00
N THR A 103 -6.77 8.80 -7.67
CA THR A 103 -7.87 9.48 -8.38
C THR A 103 -9.12 9.71 -7.54
N ASP A 104 -9.37 8.84 -6.55
CA ASP A 104 -10.50 8.97 -5.63
C ASP A 104 -10.10 8.45 -4.24
N LEU A 105 -9.92 9.37 -3.30
CA LEU A 105 -9.49 9.07 -1.93
C LEU A 105 -10.63 8.59 -1.01
N SER A 106 -11.88 8.72 -1.46
CA SER A 106 -13.05 8.31 -0.70
C SER A 106 -13.42 6.85 -0.94
N ASP A 107 -13.09 6.33 -2.13
CA ASP A 107 -13.30 4.93 -2.49
C ASP A 107 -12.02 4.09 -2.26
N LYS A 108 -12.03 3.32 -1.16
CA LYS A 108 -10.93 2.42 -0.80
C LYS A 108 -10.62 1.38 -1.89
N TRP A 109 -11.59 1.00 -2.71
CA TRP A 109 -11.38 0.10 -3.84
C TRP A 109 -10.63 0.78 -4.99
N ILE A 110 -10.96 2.03 -5.30
CA ILE A 110 -10.22 2.82 -6.29
C ILE A 110 -8.79 3.05 -5.80
N LEU A 111 -8.62 3.49 -4.55
CA LEU A 111 -7.32 3.64 -3.90
C LEU A 111 -6.45 2.38 -3.97
N TRP A 112 -7.04 1.21 -3.71
CA TRP A 112 -6.31 -0.05 -3.79
C TRP A 112 -5.80 -0.33 -5.21
N LYS A 113 -6.63 -0.09 -6.23
CA LYS A 113 -6.22 -0.24 -7.64
C LYS A 113 -5.13 0.76 -8.02
N ASP A 114 -5.29 2.02 -7.61
CA ASP A 114 -4.34 3.10 -7.88
C ASP A 114 -2.98 2.81 -7.23
N PHE A 115 -2.97 2.33 -5.98
CA PHE A 115 -1.75 1.91 -5.29
C PHE A 115 -1.04 0.74 -5.99
N MET A 116 -1.80 -0.26 -6.46
CA MET A 116 -1.21 -1.37 -7.21
C MET A 116 -0.61 -0.93 -8.54
N ARG A 117 -1.27 0.02 -9.24
CA ARG A 117 -0.74 0.65 -10.46
C ARG A 117 0.55 1.40 -10.17
N PHE A 118 0.57 2.25 -9.15
CA PHE A 118 1.76 2.99 -8.69
C PHE A 118 2.92 2.03 -8.37
N CYS A 119 2.62 0.90 -7.74
CA CYS A 119 3.59 -0.15 -7.42
C CYS A 119 4.05 -1.00 -8.62
N ASN A 120 3.59 -0.70 -9.85
CA ASN A 120 3.86 -1.46 -11.07
C ASN A 120 3.48 -2.95 -10.94
N ILE A 121 2.27 -3.22 -10.45
CA ILE A 121 1.68 -4.56 -10.35
C ILE A 121 0.72 -4.73 -11.53
N SER A 122 1.13 -5.50 -12.54
CA SER A 122 0.36 -5.71 -13.78
C SER A 122 -0.68 -6.82 -13.65
N ILE A 123 -0.40 -7.83 -12.82
CA ILE A 123 -1.32 -8.93 -12.53
C ILE A 123 -1.61 -8.91 -11.02
N PRO A 124 -2.66 -8.17 -10.59
CA PRO A 124 -2.95 -7.99 -9.16
C PRO A 124 -3.47 -9.27 -8.52
N PRO A 125 -3.36 -9.42 -7.18
CA PRO A 125 -4.01 -10.50 -6.45
C PRO A 125 -5.50 -10.56 -6.72
N ARG A 126 -6.09 -11.76 -6.71
CA ARG A 126 -7.54 -11.89 -6.72
C ARG A 126 -8.08 -11.44 -5.37
N ILE A 127 -9.17 -10.68 -5.38
CA ILE A 127 -9.75 -10.12 -4.15
C ILE A 127 -11.20 -10.53 -4.07
N GLN A 128 -11.55 -11.18 -2.96
CA GLN A 128 -12.93 -11.40 -2.60
C GLN A 128 -13.44 -10.13 -1.91
N ARG A 129 -14.26 -9.37 -2.63
CA ARG A 129 -15.06 -8.28 -2.04
C ARG A 129 -16.22 -8.94 -1.30
N GLU A 130 -16.15 -8.97 0.02
CA GLU A 130 -17.37 -9.13 0.78
C GLU A 130 -18.16 -7.84 0.56
N VAL A 131 -19.38 -7.98 0.05
CA VAL A 131 -20.26 -6.84 -0.19
C VAL A 131 -20.64 -6.33 1.20
N PHE A 132 -19.94 -5.30 1.69
CA PHE A 132 -20.34 -4.62 2.91
C PHE A 132 -21.63 -3.85 2.57
N SER A 133 -22.77 -4.42 2.97
CA SER A 133 -24.06 -3.73 3.06
C SER A 133 -24.05 -2.76 4.24
#